data_AF-A0A9P4MAZ4-F1
#
_entry.id   AF-A0A9P4MAZ4-F1
#
_cell.length_a   1.000
_cell.length_b   1.000
_cell.length_c   1.000
_cell.angle_alpha   90.00
_cell.angle_beta   90.00
_cell.angle_gamma   90.00
#
_symmetry.space_group_name_H-M   'P 1'
#
loop_
_entity.id
_entity.type
_entity.pdbx_description
1 polymer ?
#
loop_
_entity_poly.entity_id
_entity_poly.type
_entity_poly.pdbx_seq_one_letter_code
_entity_poly.pdbx_strand_id
1 'polypeptide(L)'
;MSARACTRSARRLRHSFQLHTVAPQSASPVPHPSVAGPPPPPPTPDVAQPEDRVARKRKQAELLQRGLSLRPNPAKPATALQKRFWKAVSIKETPDGHQIFLDSRPVRTASKNVLTLPLNKSQLAAAIALEWDLLVTAQQALKHHYIPLTSFTSRAVDITNADLQGNQTVREDIVTMVMRYLDTDTLLCWAPEQNRHTGKAEQREEGSESLRSMQERTAQPIIAYLTTTVWPGAEIQPSLSEDSILPTPQPQVTMDIIRGWISGLQPFDLAGLERAVLATKSLLVASRLLVEWSHNFQHLRDQKPDAPRFGIEQAAEAASIEVRWQTGMWGEVEDTHDVEKEDMKRQLGSVILMVHGDAR
;
A
#
# COMPACT_ATOMS: atom_id res chain seq x y z
N MET A 1 14.57 4.44 -85.24
CA MET A 1 13.57 4.00 -84.25
C MET A 1 14.28 3.86 -82.91
N SER A 2 13.90 4.71 -81.96
CA SER A 2 14.51 4.82 -80.63
C SER A 2 13.71 4.00 -79.63
N ALA A 3 14.38 3.23 -78.77
CA ALA A 3 13.79 2.73 -77.53
C ALA A 3 14.89 2.62 -76.47
N ARG A 4 15.02 3.66 -75.64
CA ARG A 4 15.74 3.64 -74.37
C ARG A 4 14.85 2.99 -73.32
N ALA A 5 15.34 1.95 -72.66
CA ALA A 5 14.70 1.36 -71.49
C ALA A 5 15.02 2.19 -70.24
N CYS A 6 14.00 2.83 -69.66
CA CYS A 6 14.07 3.52 -68.37
C CYS A 6 13.74 2.54 -67.23
N THR A 7 14.67 2.35 -66.31
CA THR A 7 14.45 1.68 -65.02
C THR A 7 13.82 2.68 -64.04
N ARG A 8 12.57 2.44 -63.61
CA ARG A 8 11.90 3.24 -62.58
C ARG A 8 12.23 2.68 -61.18
N SER A 9 13.08 3.39 -60.45
CA SER A 9 13.29 3.23 -59.01
C SER A 9 12.05 3.72 -58.24
N ALA A 10 11.28 2.81 -57.66
CA ALA A 10 10.15 3.15 -56.79
C ALA A 10 10.65 3.56 -55.39
N ARG A 11 10.84 4.86 -55.16
CA ARG A 11 10.97 5.43 -53.81
C ARG A 11 9.62 5.34 -53.11
N ARG A 12 9.49 4.46 -52.12
CA ARG A 12 8.35 4.49 -51.17
C ARG A 12 8.52 5.73 -50.29
N LEU A 13 7.67 6.73 -50.52
CA LEU A 13 7.51 7.88 -49.64
C LEU A 13 6.87 7.40 -48.34
N ARG A 14 7.60 7.49 -47.22
CA ARG A 14 7.04 7.32 -45.88
C ARG A 14 6.13 8.52 -45.62
N HIS A 15 4.82 8.31 -45.55
CA HIS A 15 3.90 9.33 -45.05
C HIS A 15 4.08 9.45 -43.54
N SER A 16 4.69 10.55 -43.12
CA SER A 16 4.71 11.03 -41.75
C SER A 16 3.34 11.68 -41.49
N PHE A 17 2.48 11.03 -40.72
CA PHE A 17 1.27 11.68 -40.23
C PHE A 17 1.68 12.71 -39.17
N GLN A 18 1.79 13.97 -39.56
CA GLN A 18 1.98 15.09 -38.64
C GLN A 18 0.64 15.39 -37.96
N LEU A 19 0.54 15.10 -36.66
CA LEU A 19 -0.67 15.34 -35.86
C LEU A 19 -0.82 16.79 -35.37
N HIS A 20 0.08 17.71 -35.73
CA HIS A 20 0.02 19.11 -35.33
C HIS A 20 0.46 20.05 -36.46
N THR A 21 -0.37 21.07 -36.75
CA THR A 21 -0.10 22.13 -37.75
C THR A 21 0.50 23.40 -37.12
N VAL A 22 0.87 23.34 -35.84
CA VAL A 22 1.45 24.47 -35.10
C VAL A 22 2.93 24.18 -34.86
N ALA A 23 3.80 25.11 -35.27
CA ALA A 23 5.22 25.04 -34.94
C ALA A 23 5.38 25.01 -33.40
N PRO A 24 6.17 24.09 -32.83
CA PRO A 24 6.36 24.03 -31.38
C PRO A 24 6.97 25.36 -30.91
N GLN A 25 6.23 26.12 -30.12
CA GLN A 25 6.80 27.24 -29.39
C GLN A 25 7.68 26.68 -28.29
N SER A 26 8.98 26.96 -28.36
CA SER A 26 9.89 26.73 -27.25
C SER A 26 9.41 27.53 -26.04
N ALA A 27 9.28 26.88 -24.89
CA ALA A 27 9.04 27.58 -23.63
C ALA A 27 10.15 28.62 -23.43
N SER A 28 9.76 29.87 -23.16
CA SER A 28 10.71 30.92 -22.79
C SER A 28 10.90 30.84 -21.27
N PRO A 29 12.00 30.25 -20.76
CA PRO A 29 12.21 30.16 -19.32
C PRO A 29 12.35 31.58 -18.78
N VAL A 30 11.57 31.90 -17.75
CA VAL A 30 11.75 33.13 -16.98
C VAL A 30 13.15 33.08 -16.38
N PRO A 31 14.00 34.10 -16.55
CA PRO A 31 15.32 34.12 -15.93
C PRO A 31 15.15 34.27 -14.42
N HIS A 32 15.01 33.14 -13.73
CA HIS A 32 15.28 33.07 -12.30
C HIS A 32 16.76 33.41 -12.11
N PRO A 33 17.13 34.25 -11.13
CA PRO A 33 18.53 34.55 -10.87
C PRO A 33 19.25 33.22 -10.66
N SER A 34 20.23 32.93 -11.52
CA SER A 34 21.12 31.79 -11.36
C SER A 34 21.95 32.04 -10.10
N VAL A 35 21.43 31.57 -8.97
CA VAL A 35 22.21 31.47 -7.74
C VAL A 35 23.30 30.45 -8.05
N ALA A 36 24.52 30.95 -8.30
CA ALA A 36 25.68 30.11 -8.50
C ALA A 36 25.99 29.42 -7.17
N GLY A 37 25.71 28.12 -7.11
CA GLY A 37 26.01 27.26 -5.98
C GLY A 37 25.52 25.85 -6.28
N PRO A 38 26.11 24.81 -5.65
CA PRO A 38 25.50 23.49 -5.66
C PRO A 38 24.05 23.63 -5.17
N PRO A 39 23.11 22.83 -5.70
CA PRO A 39 21.74 22.83 -5.19
C PRO A 39 21.78 22.68 -3.65
N PRO A 40 20.93 23.43 -2.91
CA PRO A 40 20.90 23.29 -1.47
C PRO A 40 20.69 21.82 -1.11
N PRO A 41 21.33 21.31 -0.04
CA PRO A 41 21.11 19.95 0.40
C PRO A 41 19.61 19.75 0.68
N PRO A 42 19.08 18.53 0.45
CA PRO A 42 17.69 18.22 0.75
C PRO A 42 17.36 18.65 2.18
N PRO A 43 16.20 19.29 2.42
CA PRO A 43 15.79 19.64 3.78
C PRO A 43 15.81 18.39 4.64
N THR A 44 16.57 18.43 5.73
CA THR A 44 16.60 17.32 6.68
C THR A 44 15.30 17.33 7.47
N PRO A 45 14.57 16.21 7.56
CA PRO A 45 13.32 16.15 8.31
C PRO A 45 13.56 16.54 9.77
N ASP A 46 12.68 17.38 10.31
CA ASP A 46 12.77 17.85 11.69
C ASP A 46 12.77 16.67 12.66
N VAL A 47 13.82 16.56 13.48
CA VAL A 47 13.92 15.50 14.48
C VAL A 47 12.92 15.82 15.60
N ALA A 48 11.79 15.11 15.59
CA ALA A 48 10.73 15.29 16.58
C ALA A 48 11.29 15.14 18.00
N GLN A 49 11.32 16.24 18.76
CA GLN A 49 11.85 16.25 20.11
C GLN A 49 10.85 15.59 21.08
N PRO A 50 11.31 15.05 22.23
CA PRO A 50 10.41 14.52 23.26
C PRO A 50 9.32 15.52 23.69
N GLU A 51 9.65 16.81 23.68
CA GLU A 51 8.75 17.92 24.01
C GLU A 51 7.55 18.01 23.05
N ASP A 52 7.77 17.78 21.75
CA ASP A 52 6.72 17.79 20.73
C ASP A 52 5.69 16.68 20.96
N ARG A 53 6.11 15.55 21.52
CA ARG A 53 5.19 14.45 21.86
C ARG A 53 4.29 14.83 23.03
N VAL A 54 4.84 15.50 24.04
CA VAL A 54 4.09 15.99 25.20
C VAL A 54 3.11 17.09 24.79
N ALA A 55 3.56 18.04 23.97
CA ALA A 55 2.72 19.11 23.44
C ALA A 55 1.54 18.57 22.63
N ARG A 56 1.77 17.58 21.74
CA ARG A 56 0.71 16.90 20.99
C ARG A 56 -0.31 16.22 21.89
N LYS A 57 0.13 15.49 22.92
CA LYS A 57 -0.77 14.84 23.89
C LYS A 57 -1.62 15.85 24.66
N ARG A 58 -1.04 16.97 25.10
CA ARG A 58 -1.78 18.06 25.79
C ARG A 58 -2.84 18.67 24.89
N LYS A 59 -2.47 19.02 23.64
CA LYS A 59 -3.40 19.55 22.64
C LYS A 59 -4.57 18.60 22.38
N GLN A 60 -4.30 17.30 22.30
CA GLN A 60 -5.34 16.29 22.11
C GLN A 60 -6.29 16.18 23.31
N ALA A 61 -5.76 16.18 24.54
CA ALA A 61 -6.57 16.19 25.75
C ALA A 61 -7.48 17.43 25.84
N GLU A 62 -6.96 18.61 25.46
CA GLU A 62 -7.73 19.85 25.39
C GLU A 62 -8.87 19.75 24.35
N LEU A 63 -8.59 19.21 23.15
CA LEU A 63 -9.61 18.98 22.14
C LEU A 63 -10.70 18.02 22.61
N LEU A 64 -10.34 16.95 23.32
CA LEU A 64 -11.30 16.01 23.91
C LEU A 64 -12.20 16.70 24.95
N GLN A 65 -11.62 17.49 25.86
CA GLN A 65 -12.38 18.28 26.84
C GLN A 65 -13.34 19.25 26.13
N ARG A 66 -12.85 19.94 25.09
CA ARG A 66 -13.68 20.84 24.29
C ARG A 66 -14.82 20.09 23.60
N GLY A 67 -14.56 18.93 22.99
CA GLY A 67 -15.58 18.08 22.37
C GLY A 67 -16.67 17.62 23.35
N LEU A 68 -16.30 17.25 24.57
CA LEU A 68 -17.25 16.89 25.64
C LEU A 68 -18.07 18.10 26.12
N SER A 69 -17.49 19.30 26.11
CA SER A 69 -18.15 20.54 26.54
C SER A 69 -19.14 21.12 25.53
N LEU A 70 -19.12 20.66 24.26
CA LEU A 70 -20.05 21.10 23.22
C LEU A 70 -21.50 20.84 23.67
N ARG A 71 -22.36 21.87 23.56
CA ARG A 71 -23.80 21.78 23.83
C ARG A 71 -24.55 21.57 22.52
N PRO A 72 -25.42 20.54 22.40
CA PRO A 72 -26.23 20.35 21.20
C PRO A 72 -27.14 21.57 21.01
N ASN A 73 -27.22 22.09 19.77
CA ASN A 73 -28.20 23.13 19.46
C ASN A 73 -29.57 22.46 19.20
N PRO A 74 -30.60 22.68 20.03
CA PRO A 74 -31.89 22.00 19.90
C PRO A 74 -32.61 22.33 18.58
N ALA A 75 -32.26 23.43 17.91
CA ALA A 75 -32.82 23.81 16.61
C ALA A 75 -32.27 23.00 15.42
N LYS A 76 -31.22 22.19 15.61
CA LYS A 76 -30.60 21.36 14.55
C LYS A 76 -30.32 19.94 15.04
N PRO A 77 -31.32 19.03 15.08
CA PRO A 77 -31.15 17.67 15.60
C PRO A 77 -30.08 16.83 14.85
N ALA A 78 -29.79 17.16 13.59
CA ALA A 78 -28.67 16.60 12.83
C ALA A 78 -27.28 16.87 13.47
N THR A 79 -27.18 17.80 14.43
CA THR A 79 -25.95 18.09 15.19
C THR A 79 -25.74 17.17 16.40
N ALA A 80 -26.65 16.23 16.68
CA ALA A 80 -26.47 15.27 17.79
C ALA A 80 -25.18 14.42 17.65
N LEU A 81 -24.74 14.16 16.41
CA LEU A 81 -23.49 13.46 16.12
C LEU A 81 -22.24 14.37 16.22
N GLN A 82 -22.41 15.69 16.38
CA GLN A 82 -21.26 16.57 16.58
C GLN A 82 -20.65 16.46 17.98
N LYS A 83 -21.40 15.93 18.95
CA LYS A 83 -20.91 15.69 20.31
C LYS A 83 -20.51 14.23 20.49
N ARG A 84 -19.33 13.98 21.05
CA ARG A 84 -18.98 12.65 21.58
C ARG A 84 -19.94 12.29 22.71
N PHE A 85 -20.62 11.15 22.60
CA PHE A 85 -21.64 10.72 23.58
C PHE A 85 -21.13 9.65 24.56
N TRP A 86 -19.87 9.23 24.47
CA TRP A 86 -19.24 8.27 25.37
C TRP A 86 -18.07 8.88 26.14
N LYS A 87 -17.85 8.42 27.37
CA LYS A 87 -16.72 8.88 28.21
C LYS A 87 -15.58 7.89 28.22
N ALA A 88 -15.88 6.62 28.48
CA ALA A 88 -14.89 5.56 28.60
C ALA A 88 -14.98 4.61 27.40
N VAL A 89 -13.83 4.12 26.96
CA VAL A 89 -13.72 2.99 26.04
C VAL A 89 -13.10 1.83 26.81
N SER A 90 -13.72 0.65 26.73
CA SER A 90 -13.25 -0.56 27.41
C SER A 90 -13.29 -1.75 26.48
N ILE A 91 -12.42 -2.73 26.72
CA ILE A 91 -12.39 -4.00 26.01
C ILE A 91 -13.02 -5.03 26.95
N LYS A 92 -13.96 -5.82 26.44
CA LYS A 92 -14.53 -6.95 27.15
C LYS A 92 -14.26 -8.22 26.39
N GLU A 93 -13.70 -9.20 27.09
CA GLU A 93 -13.55 -10.56 26.60
C GLU A 93 -14.88 -11.30 26.80
N THR A 94 -15.41 -11.88 25.74
CA THR A 94 -16.59 -12.74 25.74
C THR A 94 -16.22 -14.11 25.18
N PRO A 95 -17.07 -15.15 25.34
CA PRO A 95 -16.81 -16.46 24.73
C PRO A 95 -16.63 -16.40 23.21
N ASP A 96 -17.26 -15.42 22.55
CA ASP A 96 -17.19 -15.23 21.10
C ASP A 96 -15.95 -14.44 20.65
N GLY A 97 -15.27 -13.74 21.58
CA GLY A 97 -14.10 -12.91 21.27
C GLY A 97 -14.00 -11.59 22.06
N HIS A 98 -13.10 -10.72 21.62
CA HIS A 98 -12.96 -9.37 22.17
C HIS A 98 -13.98 -8.41 21.57
N GLN A 99 -14.64 -7.64 22.42
CA GLN A 99 -15.60 -6.61 22.02
C GLN A 99 -15.20 -5.26 22.61
N ILE A 100 -15.32 -4.20 21.82
CA ILE A 100 -15.04 -2.83 22.25
C ILE A 100 -16.35 -2.18 22.71
N PHE A 101 -16.36 -1.64 23.92
CA PHE A 101 -17.49 -0.98 24.55
C PHE A 101 -17.24 0.52 24.70
N LEU A 102 -18.21 1.32 24.28
CA LEU A 102 -18.32 2.75 24.56
C LEU A 102 -19.29 2.91 25.74
N ASP A 103 -18.73 3.23 26.90
CA ASP A 103 -19.40 3.12 28.20
C ASP A 103 -20.04 1.74 28.40
N SER A 104 -21.35 1.61 28.17
CA SER A 104 -22.10 0.35 28.29
C SER A 104 -22.50 -0.29 26.96
N ARG A 105 -22.24 0.38 25.82
CA ARG A 105 -22.72 -0.06 24.50
C ARG A 105 -21.58 -0.61 23.64
N PRO A 106 -21.74 -1.77 22.98
CA PRO A 106 -20.70 -2.28 22.10
C PRO A 106 -20.61 -1.48 20.79
N VAL A 107 -19.40 -1.35 20.25
CA VAL A 107 -19.15 -0.89 18.89
C VAL A 107 -19.77 -1.86 17.90
N ARG A 108 -20.38 -1.33 16.84
CA ARG A 108 -21.08 -2.11 15.82
C ARG A 108 -20.55 -1.81 14.42
N THR A 109 -20.63 -2.80 13.55
CA THR A 109 -20.34 -2.66 12.12
C THR A 109 -21.44 -1.85 11.43
N ALA A 110 -21.20 -1.43 10.17
CA ALA A 110 -22.21 -0.77 9.35
C ALA A 110 -23.48 -1.63 9.18
N SER A 111 -23.32 -2.95 9.17
CA SER A 111 -24.40 -3.96 9.14
C SER A 111 -25.12 -4.13 10.48
N LYS A 112 -24.82 -3.28 11.48
CA LYS A 112 -25.39 -3.27 12.85
C LYS A 112 -25.04 -4.47 13.73
N ASN A 113 -24.18 -5.37 13.27
CA ASN A 113 -23.65 -6.48 14.07
C ASN A 113 -22.65 -5.95 15.10
N VAL A 114 -22.53 -6.63 16.24
CA VAL A 114 -21.49 -6.30 17.21
C VAL A 114 -20.12 -6.61 16.60
N LEU A 115 -19.18 -5.68 16.71
CA LEU A 115 -17.82 -5.90 16.24
C LEU A 115 -17.10 -6.80 17.25
N THR A 116 -17.04 -8.10 16.94
CA THR A 116 -16.34 -9.10 17.74
C THR A 116 -15.05 -9.51 17.02
N LEU A 117 -13.94 -9.46 17.75
CA LEU A 117 -12.62 -9.88 17.27
C LEU A 117 -12.25 -11.24 17.86
N PRO A 118 -11.54 -12.11 17.12
CA PRO A 118 -11.00 -13.35 17.67
C PRO A 118 -10.17 -13.14 18.95
N LEU A 119 -10.21 -14.10 19.87
CA LEU A 119 -9.54 -14.02 21.18
C LEU A 119 -8.01 -13.83 21.08
N ASN A 120 -7.39 -14.37 20.03
CA ASN A 120 -5.97 -14.19 19.76
C ASN A 120 -5.61 -12.79 19.24
N LYS A 121 -6.57 -11.89 19.00
CA LYS A 121 -6.31 -10.53 18.46
C LYS A 121 -6.43 -9.43 19.51
N SER A 122 -5.83 -9.64 20.69
CA SER A 122 -5.91 -8.69 21.80
C SER A 122 -5.27 -7.33 21.49
N GLN A 123 -4.13 -7.35 20.78
CA GLN A 123 -3.43 -6.12 20.37
C GLN A 123 -4.25 -5.28 19.38
N LEU A 124 -4.95 -5.93 18.44
CA LEU A 124 -5.86 -5.25 17.51
C LEU A 124 -7.06 -4.65 18.26
N ALA A 125 -7.63 -5.39 19.23
CA ALA A 125 -8.71 -4.88 20.06
C ALA A 125 -8.27 -3.65 20.88
N ALA A 126 -7.06 -3.67 21.43
CA ALA A 126 -6.47 -2.52 22.12
C ALA A 126 -6.25 -1.31 21.19
N ALA A 127 -5.76 -1.55 19.99
CA ALA A 127 -5.58 -0.49 19.00
C ALA A 127 -6.92 0.14 18.56
N ILE A 128 -7.98 -0.67 18.38
CA ILE A 128 -9.34 -0.17 18.10
C ILE A 128 -9.89 0.59 19.32
N ALA A 129 -9.68 0.11 20.54
CA ALA A 129 -10.12 0.84 21.74
C ALA A 129 -9.46 2.23 21.80
N LEU A 130 -8.16 2.33 21.50
CA LEU A 130 -7.46 3.61 21.39
C LEU A 130 -8.02 4.47 20.26
N GLU A 131 -8.29 3.89 19.09
CA GLU A 131 -8.89 4.60 17.95
C GLU A 131 -10.20 5.31 18.35
N TRP A 132 -11.08 4.62 19.06
CA TRP A 132 -12.34 5.19 19.56
C TRP A 132 -12.16 6.17 20.72
N ASP A 133 -11.14 5.97 21.55
CA ASP A 133 -10.87 6.87 22.67
C ASP A 133 -10.26 8.21 22.22
N LEU A 134 -9.60 8.24 21.08
CA LEU A 134 -9.01 9.46 20.53
C LEU A 134 -9.99 10.32 19.73
N LEU A 135 -11.21 9.83 19.45
CA LEU A 135 -12.23 10.59 18.75
C LEU A 135 -12.73 11.78 19.58
N VAL A 136 -12.73 12.96 18.97
CA VAL A 136 -13.21 14.22 19.56
C VAL A 136 -14.72 14.37 19.41
N THR A 137 -15.29 13.88 18.30
CA THR A 137 -16.73 13.95 17.99
C THR A 137 -17.27 12.62 17.50
N ALA A 138 -18.57 12.37 17.68
CA ALA A 138 -19.20 11.16 17.16
C ALA A 138 -19.23 11.14 15.61
N GLN A 139 -19.21 12.30 14.95
CA GLN A 139 -19.17 12.40 13.49
C GLN A 139 -17.84 11.89 12.91
N GLN A 140 -16.74 11.98 13.66
CA GLN A 140 -15.46 11.39 13.23
C GLN A 140 -15.57 9.86 13.12
N ALA A 141 -16.39 9.21 13.94
CA ALA A 141 -16.63 7.77 13.84
C ALA A 141 -17.33 7.34 12.54
N LEU A 142 -17.86 8.28 11.75
CA LEU A 142 -18.43 7.99 10.43
C LEU A 142 -17.41 8.08 9.29
N LYS A 143 -16.17 8.50 9.59
CA LYS A 143 -15.14 8.77 8.60
C LYS A 143 -14.03 7.72 8.70
N HIS A 144 -13.82 6.95 7.63
CA HIS A 144 -12.85 5.85 7.62
C HIS A 144 -11.41 6.26 8.01
N HIS A 145 -10.99 7.50 7.71
CA HIS A 145 -9.65 7.98 8.09
C HIS A 145 -9.49 8.28 9.59
N TYR A 146 -10.60 8.44 10.32
CA TYR A 146 -10.57 8.56 11.79
C TYR A 146 -10.72 7.22 12.48
N ILE A 147 -11.33 6.24 11.82
CA ILE A 147 -11.51 4.88 12.32
C ILE A 147 -10.97 3.77 11.38
N PRO A 148 -9.68 3.83 10.99
CA PRO A 148 -9.14 2.96 9.95
C PRO A 148 -9.11 1.48 10.36
N LEU A 149 -8.77 1.15 11.61
CA LEU A 149 -8.74 -0.23 12.10
C LEU A 149 -10.14 -0.77 12.31
N THR A 150 -11.08 0.02 12.85
CA THR A 150 -12.49 -0.41 12.97
C THR A 150 -13.08 -0.75 11.61
N SER A 151 -12.85 0.11 10.61
CA SER A 151 -13.31 -0.11 9.23
C SER A 151 -12.64 -1.35 8.63
N PHE A 152 -11.36 -1.56 8.93
CA PHE A 152 -10.62 -2.72 8.45
C PHE A 152 -11.12 -4.04 9.05
N THR A 153 -11.33 -4.06 10.36
CA THR A 153 -11.81 -5.25 11.06
C THR A 153 -13.24 -5.56 10.65
N SER A 154 -14.07 -4.54 10.40
CA SER A 154 -15.41 -4.73 9.84
C SER A 154 -15.34 -5.46 8.50
N ARG A 155 -14.41 -5.08 7.61
CA ARG A 155 -14.18 -5.79 6.32
C ARG A 155 -13.80 -7.26 6.53
N ALA A 156 -12.90 -7.55 7.47
CA ALA A 156 -12.53 -8.94 7.80
C ALA A 156 -13.72 -9.75 8.35
N VAL A 157 -14.54 -9.15 9.23
CA VAL A 157 -15.75 -9.78 9.77
C VAL A 157 -16.80 -10.00 8.70
N ASP A 158 -16.96 -9.09 7.74
CA ASP A 158 -17.89 -9.26 6.62
C ASP A 158 -17.47 -10.44 5.72
N ILE A 159 -16.15 -10.62 5.48
CA ILE A 159 -15.62 -11.80 4.78
C ILE A 159 -15.94 -13.07 5.58
N THR A 160 -15.67 -13.09 6.88
CA THR A 160 -15.98 -14.24 7.76
C THR A 160 -17.47 -14.60 7.69
N ASN A 161 -18.35 -13.61 7.79
CA ASN A 161 -19.80 -13.82 7.75
C ASN A 161 -20.27 -14.36 6.40
N ALA A 162 -19.71 -13.84 5.29
CA ALA A 162 -20.02 -14.34 3.96
C ALA A 162 -19.58 -15.80 3.80
N ASP A 163 -18.36 -16.15 4.23
CA ASP A 163 -17.83 -17.52 4.20
C ASP A 163 -18.72 -18.48 5.02
N LEU A 164 -19.12 -18.09 6.23
CA LEU A 164 -20.01 -18.89 7.10
C LEU A 164 -21.40 -19.11 6.50
N GLN A 165 -21.88 -18.16 5.69
CA GLN A 165 -23.14 -18.28 4.95
C GLN A 165 -23.01 -19.06 3.64
N GLY A 166 -21.81 -19.56 3.31
CA GLY A 166 -21.52 -20.22 2.04
C GLY A 166 -21.48 -19.27 0.84
N ASN A 167 -21.50 -17.95 1.06
CA ASN A 167 -21.41 -16.95 0.01
C ASN A 167 -19.95 -16.66 -0.36
N GLN A 168 -19.46 -17.36 -1.39
CA GLN A 168 -18.08 -17.23 -1.87
C GLN A 168 -17.83 -15.99 -2.74
N THR A 169 -18.85 -15.21 -3.11
CA THR A 169 -18.71 -14.08 -4.03
C THR A 169 -17.72 -13.03 -3.52
N VAL A 170 -17.80 -12.68 -2.23
CA VAL A 170 -16.91 -11.66 -1.63
C VAL A 170 -15.44 -12.09 -1.73
N ARG A 171 -15.16 -13.37 -1.44
CA ARG A 171 -13.82 -13.94 -1.51
C ARG A 171 -13.31 -14.00 -2.94
N GLU A 172 -14.12 -14.50 -3.86
CA GLU A 172 -13.75 -14.61 -5.28
C GLU A 172 -13.51 -13.23 -5.93
N ASP A 173 -14.26 -12.20 -5.53
CA ASP A 173 -14.03 -10.83 -5.97
C ASP A 173 -12.66 -10.30 -5.49
N ILE A 174 -12.29 -10.58 -4.23
CA ILE A 174 -10.98 -10.21 -3.67
C ILE A 174 -9.87 -10.97 -4.40
N VAL A 175 -10.00 -12.29 -4.55
CA VAL A 175 -9.03 -13.14 -5.25
C VAL A 175 -8.83 -12.61 -6.67
N THR A 176 -9.91 -12.35 -7.40
CA THR A 176 -9.85 -11.82 -8.76
C THR A 176 -9.18 -10.45 -8.82
N MET A 177 -9.49 -9.56 -7.87
CA MET A 177 -8.86 -8.24 -7.79
C MET A 177 -7.36 -8.36 -7.55
N VAL A 178 -6.95 -9.17 -6.57
CA VAL A 178 -5.55 -9.37 -6.20
C VAL A 178 -4.77 -10.03 -7.33
N MET A 179 -5.34 -11.04 -8.01
CA MET A 179 -4.67 -11.70 -9.13
C MET A 179 -4.38 -10.75 -10.30
N ARG A 180 -5.20 -9.71 -10.52
CA ARG A 180 -4.91 -8.69 -11.56
C ARG A 180 -3.64 -7.88 -11.28
N TYR A 181 -3.26 -7.75 -10.00
CA TYR A 181 -2.00 -7.08 -9.65
C TYR A 181 -0.78 -7.92 -9.97
N LEU A 182 -0.90 -9.25 -10.10
CA LEU A 182 0.24 -10.10 -10.44
C LEU A 182 0.78 -9.80 -11.86
N ASP A 183 -0.12 -9.57 -12.81
CA ASP A 183 0.27 -9.22 -14.19
C ASP A 183 1.04 -7.89 -14.24
N THR A 184 0.73 -6.96 -13.32
CA THR A 184 1.29 -5.60 -13.27
C THR A 184 2.04 -5.31 -11.97
N ASP A 185 2.61 -6.36 -11.36
CA ASP A 185 3.20 -6.26 -10.02
C ASP A 185 4.39 -5.30 -10.04
N THR A 186 4.46 -4.41 -9.05
CA THR A 186 5.57 -3.45 -8.90
C THR A 186 6.95 -4.11 -8.94
N LEU A 187 7.08 -5.34 -8.42
CA LEU A 187 8.37 -6.06 -8.42
C LEU A 187 8.67 -6.79 -9.74
N LEU A 188 7.75 -6.84 -10.69
CA LEU A 188 7.90 -7.54 -11.97
C LEU A 188 7.99 -6.59 -13.18
N CYS A 189 7.69 -5.31 -12.98
CA CYS A 189 7.81 -4.26 -14.00
C CYS A 189 9.20 -3.62 -13.95
N TRP A 190 10.18 -4.23 -14.60
CA TRP A 190 11.56 -3.72 -14.58
C TRP A 190 11.84 -2.68 -15.66
N ALA A 191 12.77 -1.77 -15.35
CA ALA A 191 13.32 -0.84 -16.33
C ALA A 191 14.08 -1.61 -17.42
N PRO A 192 14.08 -1.12 -18.68
CA PRO A 192 14.82 -1.77 -19.75
C PRO A 192 16.32 -1.78 -19.44
N GLU A 193 17.02 -2.81 -19.90
CA GLU A 193 18.49 -2.91 -19.81
C GLU A 193 19.18 -1.75 -20.51
N GLN A 194 18.61 -1.30 -21.64
CA GLN A 194 19.13 -0.19 -22.41
C GLN A 194 18.08 0.91 -22.55
N ASN A 195 18.32 2.05 -21.91
CA ASN A 195 17.47 3.21 -22.11
C ASN A 195 17.84 3.91 -23.42
N ARG A 196 16.95 3.83 -24.42
CA ARG A 196 17.13 4.41 -25.76
C ARG A 196 17.15 5.96 -25.75
N HIS A 197 16.71 6.57 -24.65
CA HIS A 197 16.51 8.02 -24.53
C HIS A 197 17.50 8.71 -23.58
N THR A 198 18.27 7.96 -22.80
CA THR A 198 19.39 8.54 -22.05
C THR A 198 20.50 8.89 -23.04
N GLY A 199 20.59 10.16 -23.41
CA GLY A 199 21.66 10.65 -24.25
C GLY A 199 23.03 10.43 -23.59
N LYS A 200 24.11 10.45 -24.38
CA LYS A 200 25.51 10.37 -23.89
C LYS A 200 25.87 11.44 -22.83
N ALA A 201 24.99 12.40 -22.54
CA ALA A 201 25.14 13.42 -21.50
C ALA A 201 24.77 12.92 -20.09
N GLU A 202 24.02 11.82 -19.98
CA GLU A 202 23.92 11.03 -18.74
C GLU A 202 24.99 9.94 -18.74
N GLN A 203 26.23 10.32 -19.04
CA GLN A 203 27.37 9.57 -18.52
C GLN A 203 27.26 9.68 -17.00
N ARG A 204 26.52 8.72 -16.43
CA ARG A 204 26.50 8.37 -15.02
C ARG A 204 27.87 8.67 -14.44
N GLU A 205 27.92 9.36 -13.32
CA GLU A 205 29.14 9.38 -12.51
C GLU A 205 29.64 7.94 -12.42
N GLU A 206 30.92 7.75 -12.72
CA GLU A 206 31.55 6.43 -12.84
C GLU A 206 31.33 5.68 -11.50
N GLY A 207 30.34 4.77 -11.46
CA GLY A 207 29.97 4.04 -10.23
C GLY A 207 28.49 4.10 -9.79
N SER A 208 27.60 4.88 -10.42
CA SER A 208 26.18 4.89 -9.99
C SER A 208 25.42 3.61 -10.42
N GLU A 209 24.79 2.91 -9.46
CA GLU A 209 23.94 1.73 -9.70
C GLU A 209 22.77 2.06 -10.64
N SER A 210 22.42 1.13 -11.54
CA SER A 210 21.27 1.32 -12.43
C SER A 210 19.95 1.03 -11.71
N LEU A 211 18.86 1.69 -12.13
CA LEU A 211 17.51 1.42 -11.62
C LEU A 211 17.14 -0.07 -11.74
N ARG A 212 17.40 -0.68 -12.90
CA ARG A 212 17.15 -2.12 -13.11
C ARG A 212 17.92 -2.98 -12.11
N SER A 213 19.19 -2.67 -11.86
CA SER A 213 20.01 -3.37 -10.87
C SER A 213 19.42 -3.26 -9.45
N MET A 214 18.93 -2.07 -9.07
CA MET A 214 18.23 -1.89 -7.79
C MET A 214 16.93 -2.69 -7.70
N GLN A 215 16.14 -2.72 -8.79
CA GLN A 215 14.91 -3.49 -8.89
C GLN A 215 15.19 -4.99 -8.74
N GLU A 216 16.15 -5.53 -9.50
CA GLU A 216 16.55 -6.95 -9.44
C GLU A 216 17.04 -7.34 -8.03
N ARG A 217 17.96 -6.55 -7.46
CA ARG A 217 18.53 -6.79 -6.13
C ARG A 217 17.47 -6.84 -5.03
N THR A 218 16.39 -6.06 -5.18
CA THR A 218 15.30 -5.99 -4.19
C THR A 218 14.23 -7.06 -4.44
N ALA A 219 13.86 -7.30 -5.70
CA ALA A 219 12.80 -8.22 -6.08
C ALA A 219 13.22 -9.69 -5.95
N GLN A 220 14.44 -10.04 -6.37
CA GLN A 220 14.90 -11.44 -6.42
C GLN A 220 14.83 -12.17 -5.07
N PRO A 221 15.28 -11.60 -3.93
CA PRO A 221 15.16 -12.27 -2.64
C PRO A 221 13.70 -12.50 -2.21
N ILE A 222 12.80 -11.57 -2.55
CA ILE A 222 11.36 -11.69 -2.26
C ILE A 222 10.75 -12.80 -3.10
N ILE A 223 11.00 -12.78 -4.42
CA ILE A 223 10.51 -13.81 -5.34
C ILE A 223 11.03 -15.19 -4.93
N ALA A 224 12.33 -15.32 -4.67
CA ALA A 224 12.95 -16.58 -4.27
C ALA A 224 12.35 -17.14 -2.97
N TYR A 225 12.11 -16.29 -1.98
CA TYR A 225 11.43 -16.71 -0.74
C TYR A 225 10.02 -17.22 -1.04
N LEU A 226 9.24 -16.48 -1.84
CA LEU A 226 7.86 -16.84 -2.14
C LEU A 226 7.78 -18.14 -2.93
N THR A 227 8.56 -18.31 -4.00
CA THR A 227 8.54 -19.54 -4.83
C THR A 227 9.10 -20.76 -4.12
N THR A 228 10.04 -20.58 -3.18
CA THR A 228 10.61 -21.71 -2.43
C THR A 228 9.76 -22.12 -1.23
N THR A 229 9.19 -21.14 -0.52
CA THR A 229 8.58 -21.37 0.81
C THR A 229 7.05 -21.32 0.78
N VAL A 230 6.47 -20.44 -0.03
CA VAL A 230 5.02 -20.17 -0.01
C VAL A 230 4.29 -20.83 -1.18
N TRP A 231 4.90 -20.79 -2.37
CA TRP A 231 4.34 -21.29 -3.63
C TRP A 231 5.31 -22.27 -4.31
N PRO A 232 5.63 -23.41 -3.67
CA PRO A 232 6.52 -24.40 -4.25
C PRO A 232 6.02 -24.85 -5.63
N GLY A 233 6.88 -24.76 -6.64
CA GLY A 233 6.56 -25.09 -8.03
C GLY A 233 6.04 -23.92 -8.87
N ALA A 234 5.83 -22.74 -8.28
CA ALA A 234 5.55 -21.53 -9.04
C ALA A 234 6.82 -20.97 -9.69
N GLU A 235 6.71 -20.56 -10.94
CA GLU A 235 7.74 -19.82 -11.67
C GLU A 235 7.23 -18.41 -11.94
N ILE A 236 7.92 -17.41 -11.38
CA ILE A 236 7.57 -16.00 -11.51
C ILE A 236 8.61 -15.33 -12.40
N GLN A 237 8.15 -14.72 -13.48
CA GLN A 237 8.98 -14.05 -14.47
C GLN A 237 8.68 -12.54 -14.49
N PRO A 238 9.62 -11.68 -14.95
CA PRO A 238 9.32 -10.27 -15.17
C PRO A 238 8.14 -10.08 -16.13
N SER A 239 7.25 -9.13 -15.83
CA SER A 239 6.05 -8.87 -16.62
C SER A 239 6.34 -8.09 -17.89
N LEU A 240 7.40 -7.27 -17.91
CA LEU A 240 7.74 -6.44 -19.06
C LEU A 240 8.89 -7.04 -19.88
N SER A 241 8.83 -6.84 -21.19
CA SER A 241 9.95 -7.13 -22.10
C SER A 241 10.63 -5.82 -22.49
N GLU A 242 11.90 -5.89 -22.92
CA GLU A 242 12.73 -4.71 -23.25
C GLU A 242 12.06 -3.70 -24.20
N ASP A 243 11.23 -4.19 -25.11
CA ASP A 243 10.65 -3.40 -26.19
C ASP A 243 9.13 -3.18 -26.04
N SER A 244 8.53 -3.55 -24.91
CA SER A 244 7.08 -3.47 -24.70
C SER A 244 6.70 -3.02 -23.30
N ILE A 245 5.74 -2.11 -23.24
CA ILE A 245 5.06 -1.72 -21.99
C ILE A 245 3.87 -2.63 -21.65
N LEU A 246 3.53 -3.58 -22.54
CA LEU A 246 2.43 -4.52 -22.32
C LEU A 246 2.91 -5.69 -21.46
N PRO A 247 2.18 -6.04 -20.38
CA PRO A 247 2.50 -7.18 -19.55
C PRO A 247 2.45 -8.51 -20.31
N THR A 248 3.42 -9.36 -20.02
CA THR A 248 3.44 -10.77 -20.40
C THR A 248 2.76 -11.56 -19.28
N PRO A 249 1.76 -12.41 -19.60
CA PRO A 249 1.07 -13.18 -18.58
C PRO A 249 2.02 -14.22 -17.95
N GLN A 250 1.84 -14.46 -16.65
CA GLN A 250 2.56 -15.51 -15.94
C GLN A 250 2.12 -16.91 -16.43
N PRO A 251 2.94 -17.96 -16.26
CA PRO A 251 2.54 -19.33 -16.56
C PRO A 251 1.25 -19.73 -15.84
N GLN A 252 0.34 -20.44 -16.51
CA GLN A 252 -0.97 -20.81 -15.94
C GLN A 252 -0.82 -21.60 -14.63
N VAL A 253 0.18 -22.49 -14.55
CA VAL A 253 0.48 -23.25 -13.32
C VAL A 253 0.81 -22.32 -12.16
N THR A 254 1.62 -21.27 -12.38
CA THR A 254 1.93 -20.24 -11.38
C THR A 254 0.66 -19.51 -10.94
N MET A 255 -0.17 -19.11 -11.91
CA MET A 255 -1.44 -18.42 -11.63
C MET A 255 -2.38 -19.28 -10.77
N ASP A 256 -2.49 -20.57 -11.06
CA ASP A 256 -3.36 -21.51 -10.35
C ASP A 256 -2.85 -21.77 -8.92
N ILE A 257 -1.52 -21.93 -8.74
CA ILE A 257 -0.89 -22.09 -7.41
C ILE A 257 -1.17 -20.87 -6.54
N ILE A 258 -0.89 -19.68 -7.07
CA ILE A 258 -1.05 -18.43 -6.32
C ILE A 258 -2.53 -18.18 -6.02
N ARG A 259 -3.42 -18.38 -7.01
CA ARG A 259 -4.87 -18.27 -6.80
C ARG A 259 -5.35 -19.22 -5.70
N GLY A 260 -4.96 -20.49 -5.77
CA GLY A 260 -5.32 -21.49 -4.75
C GLY A 260 -4.84 -21.11 -3.36
N TRP A 261 -3.61 -20.58 -3.24
CA TRP A 261 -3.08 -20.09 -1.98
C TRP A 261 -3.89 -18.91 -1.42
N ILE A 262 -4.22 -17.91 -2.25
CA ILE A 262 -5.03 -16.75 -1.82
C ILE A 262 -6.44 -17.20 -1.40
N SER A 263 -7.08 -18.07 -2.19
CA SER A 263 -8.42 -18.59 -1.89
C SER A 263 -8.45 -19.33 -0.55
N GLY A 264 -7.36 -19.97 -0.15
CA GLY A 264 -7.22 -20.68 1.13
C GLY A 264 -6.94 -19.79 2.36
N LEU A 265 -6.72 -18.48 2.19
CA LEU A 265 -6.41 -17.60 3.32
C LEU A 265 -7.60 -17.41 4.27
N GLN A 266 -7.30 -17.36 5.56
CA GLN A 266 -8.30 -17.04 6.59
C GLN A 266 -8.82 -15.60 6.39
N PRO A 267 -10.08 -15.29 6.77
CA PRO A 267 -10.71 -13.99 6.46
C PRO A 267 -9.89 -12.75 6.86
N PHE A 268 -9.26 -12.78 8.03
CA PHE A 268 -8.41 -11.68 8.52
C PHE A 268 -7.12 -11.54 7.69
N ASP A 269 -6.54 -12.65 7.25
CA ASP A 269 -5.36 -12.65 6.40
C ASP A 269 -5.70 -12.22 4.98
N LEU A 270 -6.86 -12.63 4.46
CA LEU A 270 -7.35 -12.20 3.14
C LEU A 270 -7.61 -10.69 3.11
N ALA A 271 -8.25 -10.14 4.14
CA ALA A 271 -8.40 -8.69 4.28
C ALA A 271 -7.03 -7.99 4.41
N GLY A 272 -6.12 -8.59 5.17
CA GLY A 272 -4.72 -8.18 5.28
C GLY A 272 -4.02 -8.05 3.93
N LEU A 273 -4.10 -9.11 3.13
CA LEU A 273 -3.53 -9.18 1.79
C LEU A 273 -4.18 -8.16 0.86
N GLU A 274 -5.52 -8.10 0.81
CA GLU A 274 -6.28 -7.14 0.00
C GLU A 274 -5.77 -5.71 0.21
N ARG A 275 -5.61 -5.30 1.48
CA ARG A 275 -5.11 -3.96 1.81
C ARG A 275 -3.65 -3.77 1.44
N ALA A 276 -2.78 -4.74 1.76
CA ALA A 276 -1.36 -4.62 1.46
C ALA A 276 -1.13 -4.50 -0.06
N VAL A 277 -1.81 -5.31 -0.86
CA VAL A 277 -1.76 -5.25 -2.34
C VAL A 277 -2.19 -3.88 -2.85
N LEU A 278 -3.30 -3.34 -2.34
CA LEU A 278 -3.78 -2.02 -2.75
C LEU A 278 -2.80 -0.89 -2.37
N ALA A 279 -2.10 -1.02 -1.23
CA ALA A 279 -1.12 -0.05 -0.75
C ALA A 279 0.18 -0.09 -1.56
N THR A 280 0.73 -1.28 -1.81
CA THR A 280 2.03 -1.46 -2.47
C THR A 280 1.96 -1.61 -3.99
N LYS A 281 0.75 -1.84 -4.51
CA LYS A 281 0.50 -2.27 -5.90
C LYS A 281 1.24 -3.57 -6.26
N SER A 282 1.58 -4.38 -5.25
CA SER A 282 2.35 -5.61 -5.41
C SER A 282 1.79 -6.73 -4.55
N LEU A 283 1.37 -7.81 -5.22
CA LEU A 283 1.03 -9.08 -4.60
C LEU A 283 2.25 -9.73 -3.95
N LEU A 284 3.41 -9.60 -4.55
CA LEU A 284 4.64 -10.20 -4.02
C LEU A 284 5.07 -9.55 -2.69
N VAL A 285 5.14 -8.22 -2.64
CA VAL A 285 5.45 -7.49 -1.38
C VAL A 285 4.40 -7.78 -0.32
N ALA A 286 3.11 -7.74 -0.69
CA ALA A 286 2.00 -8.00 0.22
C ALA A 286 2.05 -9.41 0.80
N SER A 287 2.30 -10.43 -0.03
CA SER A 287 2.40 -11.83 0.39
C SER A 287 3.61 -12.06 1.29
N ARG A 288 4.76 -11.45 0.96
CA ARG A 288 5.98 -11.56 1.78
C ARG A 288 5.77 -10.95 3.17
N LEU A 289 5.11 -9.80 3.26
CA LEU A 289 4.78 -9.16 4.53
C LEU A 289 3.73 -9.96 5.31
N LEU A 290 2.68 -10.45 4.64
CA LEU A 290 1.61 -11.23 5.25
C LEU A 290 2.17 -12.49 5.94
N VAL A 291 2.95 -13.27 5.21
CA VAL A 291 3.56 -14.52 5.71
C VAL A 291 4.51 -14.25 6.88
N GLU A 292 5.22 -13.11 6.85
CA GLU A 292 6.10 -12.71 7.95
C GLU A 292 5.35 -12.41 9.25
N TRP A 293 4.11 -11.90 9.20
CA TRP A 293 3.45 -11.37 10.41
C TRP A 293 2.18 -12.10 10.83
N SER A 294 1.54 -12.84 9.93
CA SER A 294 0.34 -13.62 10.27
C SER A 294 0.68 -14.72 11.27
N HIS A 295 -0.25 -14.95 12.20
CA HIS A 295 -0.19 -16.08 13.13
C HIS A 295 -0.31 -17.43 12.41
N ASN A 296 -1.06 -17.51 11.29
CA ASN A 296 -1.27 -18.75 10.54
C ASN A 296 0.01 -19.28 9.88
N PHE A 297 0.98 -18.41 9.64
CA PHE A 297 2.27 -18.74 9.04
C PHE A 297 3.42 -18.73 10.05
N GLN A 298 3.13 -18.79 11.35
CA GLN A 298 4.16 -18.79 12.40
C GLN A 298 5.19 -19.92 12.24
N HIS A 299 4.73 -21.10 11.82
CA HIS A 299 5.60 -22.26 11.57
C HIS A 299 6.71 -22.00 10.54
N LEU A 300 6.52 -21.06 9.60
CA LEU A 300 7.55 -20.69 8.63
C LEU A 300 8.62 -19.79 9.26
N ARG A 301 8.24 -18.98 10.25
CA ARG A 301 9.19 -18.16 11.03
C ARG A 301 10.04 -18.99 11.97
N ASP A 302 9.42 -19.96 12.63
CA ASP A 302 10.08 -20.79 13.65
C ASP A 302 11.23 -21.63 13.04
N GLN A 303 11.22 -21.85 11.72
CA GLN A 303 12.32 -22.49 10.99
C GLN A 303 13.58 -21.62 10.88
N LYS A 304 13.47 -20.30 11.08
CA LYS A 304 14.56 -19.32 10.93
C LYS A 304 14.48 -18.22 12.01
N PRO A 305 14.68 -18.55 13.30
CA PRO A 305 14.48 -17.62 14.40
C PRO A 305 15.43 -16.42 14.40
N ASP A 306 16.66 -16.59 13.88
CA ASP A 306 17.68 -15.54 13.84
C ASP A 306 17.68 -14.70 12.56
N ALA A 307 16.78 -14.99 11.61
CA ALA A 307 16.73 -14.25 10.35
C ALA A 307 16.12 -12.84 10.56
N PRO A 308 16.63 -11.83 9.84
CA PRO A 308 16.03 -10.50 9.89
C PRO A 308 14.60 -10.55 9.36
N ARG A 309 13.68 -9.90 10.09
CA ARG A 309 12.26 -9.89 9.74
C ARG A 309 11.99 -8.92 8.59
N PHE A 310 11.13 -9.33 7.66
CA PHE A 310 10.62 -8.45 6.62
C PHE A 310 9.50 -7.57 7.18
N GLY A 311 9.86 -6.36 7.61
CA GLY A 311 8.97 -5.41 8.26
C GLY A 311 8.36 -4.37 7.32
N ILE A 312 7.76 -3.36 7.93
CA ILE A 312 7.09 -2.24 7.25
C ILE A 312 8.08 -1.49 6.35
N GLU A 313 9.28 -1.20 6.85
CA GLU A 313 10.28 -0.42 6.13
C GLU A 313 10.77 -1.16 4.88
N GLN A 314 11.05 -2.46 4.99
CA GLN A 314 11.47 -3.29 3.86
C GLN A 314 10.37 -3.40 2.80
N ALA A 315 9.10 -3.55 3.24
CA ALA A 315 7.96 -3.60 2.33
C ALA A 315 7.73 -2.26 1.61
N ALA A 316 7.79 -1.14 2.33
CA ALA A 316 7.63 0.19 1.75
C ALA A 316 8.78 0.53 0.78
N GLU A 317 10.02 0.19 1.14
CA GLU A 317 11.18 0.38 0.26
C GLU A 317 11.05 -0.45 -1.03
N ALA A 318 10.66 -1.73 -0.92
CA ALA A 318 10.45 -2.60 -2.07
C ALA A 318 9.33 -2.09 -3.00
N ALA A 319 8.28 -1.47 -2.44
CA ALA A 319 7.18 -0.92 -3.22
C ALA A 319 7.50 0.44 -3.88
N SER A 320 8.52 1.16 -3.40
CA SER A 320 8.83 2.53 -3.82
C SER A 320 10.21 2.70 -4.45
N ILE A 321 10.79 1.62 -5.00
CA ILE A 321 12.15 1.63 -5.59
C ILE A 321 12.28 2.74 -6.65
N GLU A 322 11.32 2.81 -7.58
CA GLU A 322 11.31 3.81 -8.65
C GLU A 322 11.25 5.23 -8.08
N VAL A 323 10.28 5.50 -7.20
CA VAL A 323 10.09 6.82 -6.59
C VAL A 323 11.34 7.25 -5.84
N ARG A 324 11.97 6.34 -5.09
CA ARG A 324 13.23 6.61 -4.37
C ARG A 324 14.39 6.91 -5.31
N TRP A 325 14.51 6.15 -6.40
CA TRP A 325 15.52 6.40 -7.42
C TRP A 325 15.34 7.79 -8.04
N GLN A 326 14.11 8.13 -8.46
CA GLN A 326 13.78 9.42 -9.06
C GLN A 326 13.99 10.59 -8.10
N THR A 327 13.53 10.47 -6.85
CA THR A 327 13.71 11.52 -5.82
C THR A 327 15.16 11.69 -5.40
N GLY A 328 15.97 10.64 -5.45
CA GLY A 328 17.42 10.74 -5.27
C GLY A 328 18.11 11.54 -6.38
N MET A 329 17.59 11.50 -7.61
CA MET A 329 18.13 12.23 -8.76
C MET A 329 17.60 13.66 -8.88
N TRP A 330 16.30 13.85 -8.61
CA TRP A 330 15.59 15.10 -8.92
C TRP A 330 15.03 15.82 -7.69
N GLY A 331 15.25 15.28 -6.50
CA GLY A 331 14.70 15.81 -5.26
C GLY A 331 13.30 15.29 -4.95
N GLU A 332 12.92 15.40 -3.68
CA GLU A 332 11.59 15.04 -3.19
C GLU A 332 10.59 16.19 -3.43
N VAL A 333 9.34 15.85 -3.73
CA VAL A 333 8.24 16.82 -3.84
C VAL A 333 7.45 16.77 -2.54
N GLU A 334 7.53 17.85 -1.77
CA GLU A 334 6.80 18.04 -0.51
C GLU A 334 5.28 17.94 -0.73
N ASP A 335 4.55 17.50 0.31
CA ASP A 335 3.11 17.22 0.31
C ASP A 335 2.63 16.14 -0.68
N THR A 336 3.56 15.42 -1.33
CA THR A 336 3.24 14.31 -2.25
C THR A 336 4.00 13.05 -1.86
N HIS A 337 5.31 13.02 -2.08
CA HIS A 337 6.12 11.81 -1.86
C HIS A 337 6.28 11.47 -0.38
N ASP A 338 6.41 12.48 0.46
CA ASP A 338 6.52 12.37 1.92
C ASP A 338 5.23 11.83 2.55
N VAL A 339 4.08 12.37 2.13
CA VAL A 339 2.76 11.94 2.59
C VAL A 339 2.48 10.51 2.13
N GLU A 340 2.73 10.18 0.87
CA GLU A 340 2.52 8.83 0.34
C GLU A 340 3.38 7.79 1.06
N LYS A 341 4.65 8.11 1.31
CA LYS A 341 5.58 7.26 2.06
C LYS A 341 5.06 6.94 3.46
N GLU A 342 4.65 7.96 4.21
CA GLU A 342 4.16 7.75 5.58
C GLU A 342 2.77 7.09 5.59
N ASP A 343 1.92 7.39 4.60
CA ASP A 343 0.62 6.73 4.47
C ASP A 343 0.75 5.24 4.14
N MET A 344 1.66 4.87 3.23
CA MET A 344 1.94 3.49 2.90
C MET A 344 2.42 2.71 4.13
N LYS A 345 3.37 3.27 4.90
CA LYS A 345 3.85 2.66 6.16
C LYS A 345 2.71 2.49 7.17
N ARG A 346 1.85 3.50 7.31
CA ARG A 346 0.66 3.43 8.16
C ARG A 346 -0.28 2.31 7.73
N GLN A 347 -0.53 2.16 6.43
CA GLN A 347 -1.37 1.09 5.89
C GLN A 347 -0.75 -0.29 6.13
N LEU A 348 0.55 -0.48 5.87
CA LEU A 348 1.26 -1.74 6.11
C LEU A 348 1.34 -2.10 7.60
N GLY A 349 1.53 -1.11 8.48
CA GLY A 349 1.45 -1.30 9.92
C GLY A 349 0.05 -1.77 10.37
N SER A 350 -1.01 -1.24 9.75
CA SER A 350 -2.38 -1.71 10.02
C SER A 350 -2.59 -3.17 9.57
N VAL A 351 -1.93 -3.61 8.50
CA VAL A 351 -1.96 -5.00 8.04
C VAL A 351 -1.29 -5.90 9.06
N ILE A 352 -0.12 -5.53 9.57
CA ILE A 352 0.57 -6.31 10.61
C ILE A 352 -0.34 -6.49 11.84
N LEU A 353 -0.94 -5.41 12.35
CA LEU A 353 -1.88 -5.48 13.48
C LEU A 353 -3.10 -6.37 13.18
N MET A 354 -3.57 -6.37 11.92
CA MET A 354 -4.71 -7.17 11.49
C MET A 354 -4.42 -8.67 11.53
N VAL A 355 -3.26 -9.08 11.03
CA VAL A 355 -2.94 -10.50 10.76
C VAL A 355 -2.19 -11.16 11.91
N HIS A 356 -1.50 -10.36 12.72
CA HIS A 356 -0.86 -10.81 13.95
C HIS A 356 -1.90 -11.37 14.94
N GLY A 357 -1.45 -12.29 15.78
CA GLY A 357 -2.23 -12.89 16.83
C GLY A 357 -1.31 -13.40 17.93
N ASP A 358 -1.80 -13.33 19.16
CA ASP A 358 -1.12 -13.87 20.33
C ASP A 358 -1.22 -15.40 20.31
N ALA A 359 -0.16 -16.07 20.76
CA ALA A 359 -0.20 -17.50 21.05
C ALA A 359 -1.00 -17.69 22.35
N ARG A 360 -2.30 -17.92 22.24
CA ARG A 360 -3.18 -18.24 23.37
C ARG A 360 -3.94 -19.52 23.11
#